data_AF-A0A9Q0U5K0-F1
#
_entry.id   AF-A0A9Q0U5K0-F1
#
_cell.length_a   1.000
_cell.length_b   1.000
_cell.length_c   1.000
_cell.angle_alpha   90.00
_cell.angle_beta   90.00
_cell.angle_gamma   90.00
#
_symmetry.space_group_name_H-M   'P 1'
#
loop_
_entity.id
_entity.type
_entity.pdbx_description
1 polymer ?
#
loop_
_entity_poly.entity_id
_entity_poly.type
_entity_poly.pdbx_seq_one_letter_code
_entity_poly.pdbx_strand_id
1 'polypeptide(L)'
;MGEIKTFTRERLLELFYAVYEKDAKKVMQSLIDLGALQPTGDLSSVRRSVQFFLDNLLSQTPDQQQTLAAIGEDLFAIAQDQPFLFPSTFTFVIRAFSTLEGIGYILDPDFSFVKIAAPYAQELLDGRQKSRNGTQLVEEIRKQANDARSSTISMPYRIQRIEDFVKQLEAGDLKLRVRVLESERAARKATILQMATMYTVLGGTLVNLGVTFSNQGSQVIANGSFIGAGVFLALLLRSMQRVKKIDKFEKMI
;
A
#
# COMPACT_ATOMS: atom_id res chain seq x y z
N MET A 1 -26.94 14.38 -21.89
CA MET A 1 -26.13 15.05 -20.85
C MET A 1 -26.11 14.16 -19.62
N GLY A 2 -24.94 13.86 -19.06
CA GLY A 2 -24.84 13.02 -17.86
C GLY A 2 -25.23 13.82 -16.63
N GLU A 3 -26.14 13.29 -15.82
CA GLU A 3 -26.54 13.88 -14.55
C GLU A 3 -25.96 13.03 -13.41
N ILE A 4 -25.24 13.67 -12.49
CA ILE A 4 -24.79 13.01 -11.26
C ILE A 4 -25.93 13.13 -10.27
N LYS A 5 -26.53 11.99 -9.88
CA LYS A 5 -27.57 11.95 -8.86
C LYS A 5 -27.10 12.69 -7.60
N THR A 6 -27.98 13.47 -6.98
CA THR A 6 -27.69 14.28 -5.77
C THR A 6 -26.98 13.47 -4.69
N PHE A 7 -27.40 12.22 -4.48
CA PHE A 7 -26.79 11.29 -3.54
C PHE A 7 -25.29 11.02 -3.85
N THR A 8 -24.94 10.72 -5.10
CA THR A 8 -23.55 10.47 -5.49
C THR A 8 -22.69 11.74 -5.37
N ARG A 9 -23.27 12.90 -5.70
CA ARG A 9 -22.59 14.20 -5.57
C ARG A 9 -22.22 14.49 -4.12
N GLU A 10 -23.13 14.28 -3.18
CA GLU A 10 -22.89 14.49 -1.74
C GLU A 10 -21.78 13.57 -1.21
N ARG A 11 -21.78 12.30 -1.59
CA ARG A 11 -20.77 11.33 -1.17
C ARG A 11 -19.38 11.61 -1.74
N LEU A 12 -19.31 12.08 -2.99
CA LEU A 12 -18.06 12.53 -3.60
C LEU A 12 -17.52 13.78 -2.90
N LEU A 13 -18.41 14.70 -2.54
CA LEU A 13 -18.04 15.86 -1.75
C LEU A 13 -17.50 15.42 -0.37
N GLU A 14 -18.20 14.52 0.34
CA GLU A 14 -17.71 13.94 1.61
C GLU A 14 -16.32 13.32 1.50
N LEU A 15 -16.07 12.55 0.44
CA LEU A 15 -14.75 11.99 0.16
C LEU A 15 -13.70 13.09 0.00
N PHE A 16 -14.02 14.14 -0.77
CA PHE A 16 -13.12 15.28 -0.97
C PHE A 16 -12.76 15.98 0.34
N TYR A 17 -13.73 16.25 1.21
CA TYR A 17 -13.46 16.83 2.53
C TYR A 17 -12.66 15.88 3.42
N ALA A 18 -12.93 14.58 3.39
CA ALA A 18 -12.20 13.59 4.18
C ALA A 18 -10.71 13.52 3.80
N VAL A 19 -10.41 13.62 2.49
CA VAL A 19 -9.04 13.71 1.98
C VAL A 19 -8.37 15.00 2.43
N TYR A 20 -9.10 16.14 2.36
CA TYR A 20 -8.59 17.43 2.81
C TYR A 20 -8.28 17.47 4.32
N GLU A 21 -9.16 16.89 5.15
CA GLU A 21 -8.97 16.75 6.60
C GLU A 21 -7.88 15.73 6.98
N LYS A 22 -7.29 15.01 6.00
CA LYS A 22 -6.34 13.90 6.19
C LYS A 22 -6.86 12.79 7.12
N ASP A 23 -8.16 12.56 7.10
CA ASP A 23 -8.80 11.57 7.96
C ASP A 23 -9.02 10.26 7.19
N ALA A 24 -8.07 9.33 7.30
CA ALA A 24 -8.15 8.04 6.61
C ALA A 24 -9.40 7.24 6.97
N LYS A 25 -9.96 7.41 8.18
CA LYS A 25 -11.18 6.71 8.59
C LYS A 25 -12.39 7.25 7.83
N LYS A 26 -12.51 8.56 7.71
CA LYS A 26 -13.58 9.19 6.91
C LYS A 26 -13.44 8.85 5.43
N VAL A 27 -12.22 8.85 4.89
CA VAL A 27 -11.96 8.47 3.49
C VAL A 27 -12.45 7.03 3.23
N MET A 28 -12.08 6.10 4.11
CA MET A 28 -12.54 4.71 4.01
C MET A 28 -14.07 4.61 4.05
N GLN A 29 -14.73 5.32 4.96
CA GLN A 29 -16.19 5.31 5.04
C GLN A 29 -16.84 5.87 3.77
N SER A 30 -16.34 7.01 3.26
CA SER A 30 -16.86 7.59 2.02
C SER A 30 -16.64 6.69 0.80
N LEU A 31 -15.53 5.94 0.75
CA LEU A 31 -15.29 4.95 -0.30
C LEU A 31 -16.27 3.77 -0.22
N ILE A 32 -16.63 3.33 0.99
CA ILE A 32 -17.67 2.30 1.20
C ILE A 32 -19.03 2.83 0.79
N ASP A 33 -19.38 4.05 1.20
CA ASP A 33 -20.69 4.64 0.88
C ASP A 33 -20.86 4.92 -0.62
N LEU A 34 -19.75 5.17 -1.33
CA LEU A 34 -19.73 5.30 -2.79
C LEU A 34 -19.83 3.94 -3.51
N GLY A 35 -19.78 2.83 -2.78
CA GLY A 35 -19.70 1.48 -3.35
C GLY A 35 -18.34 1.16 -3.97
N ALA A 36 -17.35 2.03 -3.78
CA ALA A 36 -15.99 1.87 -4.32
C ALA A 36 -15.18 0.83 -3.55
N LEU A 37 -15.53 0.59 -2.28
CA LEU A 37 -14.90 -0.40 -1.43
C LEU A 37 -15.97 -1.30 -0.80
N GLN A 38 -15.87 -2.60 -0.98
CA GLN A 38 -16.73 -3.54 -0.26
C GLN A 38 -16.18 -3.78 1.16
N PRO A 39 -17.02 -3.72 2.21
CA PRO A 39 -16.58 -3.99 3.58
C PRO A 39 -16.46 -5.50 3.79
N THR A 40 -15.33 -6.09 3.40
CA THR A 40 -15.06 -7.53 3.64
C THR A 40 -13.78 -7.70 4.48
N GLY A 41 -13.87 -8.46 5.56
CA GLY A 41 -12.72 -8.84 6.41
C GLY A 41 -12.00 -7.67 7.09
N ASP A 42 -10.67 -7.78 7.20
CA ASP A 42 -9.81 -6.80 7.88
C ASP A 42 -9.42 -5.61 6.98
N LEU A 43 -10.14 -4.50 7.12
CA LEU A 43 -9.87 -3.23 6.45
C LEU A 43 -8.63 -2.49 7.00
N SER A 44 -7.94 -3.01 8.01
CA SER A 44 -6.77 -2.36 8.63
C SER A 44 -5.63 -2.15 7.65
N SER A 45 -5.45 -3.10 6.72
CA SER A 45 -4.43 -3.01 5.67
C SER A 45 -4.76 -1.89 4.67
N VAL A 46 -6.00 -1.83 4.22
CA VAL A 46 -6.49 -0.76 3.32
C VAL A 46 -6.38 0.60 4.00
N ARG A 47 -6.81 0.71 5.26
CA ARG A 47 -6.70 1.94 6.05
C ARG A 47 -5.25 2.43 6.16
N ARG A 48 -4.29 1.53 6.39
CA ARG A 48 -2.87 1.89 6.49
C ARG A 48 -2.36 2.46 5.17
N SER A 49 -2.76 1.86 4.05
CA SER A 49 -2.36 2.35 2.73
C SER A 49 -3.03 3.66 2.35
N VAL A 50 -4.31 3.86 2.69
CA VAL A 50 -5.01 5.14 2.53
C VAL A 50 -4.33 6.22 3.37
N GLN A 51 -3.99 5.93 4.63
CA GLN A 51 -3.27 6.87 5.49
C GLN A 51 -1.93 7.27 4.88
N PHE A 52 -1.14 6.30 4.43
CA PHE A 52 0.13 6.56 3.76
C PHE A 52 -0.04 7.44 2.50
N PHE A 53 -1.06 7.15 1.70
CA PHE A 53 -1.37 7.96 0.52
C PHE A 53 -1.72 9.40 0.91
N LEU A 54 -2.53 9.62 1.96
CA LEU A 54 -2.87 10.96 2.47
C LEU A 54 -1.64 11.70 3.02
N ASP A 55 -0.75 11.00 3.71
CA ASP A 55 0.47 11.58 4.27
C ASP A 55 1.45 11.99 3.16
N ASN A 56 1.46 11.24 2.05
CA ASN A 56 2.37 11.47 0.94
C ASN A 56 1.79 12.34 -0.20
N LEU A 57 0.45 12.52 -0.26
CA LEU A 57 -0.25 13.26 -1.33
C LEU A 57 0.20 14.72 -1.47
N LEU A 58 0.56 15.34 -0.34
CA LEU A 58 0.98 16.74 -0.26
C LEU A 58 2.50 16.87 -0.11
N SER A 59 3.20 15.75 0.10
CA SER A 59 4.63 15.70 0.32
C SER A 59 5.32 15.55 -1.02
N GLN A 60 5.69 16.66 -1.66
CA GLN A 60 6.48 16.67 -2.90
C GLN A 60 7.93 16.26 -2.64
N THR A 61 8.19 15.05 -2.14
CA THR A 61 9.56 14.57 -1.91
C THR A 61 10.09 13.77 -3.12
N PRO A 62 11.36 13.97 -3.53
CA PRO A 62 11.93 13.33 -4.72
C PRO A 62 12.09 11.80 -4.66
N ASP A 63 11.89 11.19 -3.48
CA ASP A 63 12.17 9.76 -3.23
C ASP A 63 10.90 8.87 -3.31
N GLN A 64 9.82 9.42 -3.88
CA GLN A 64 8.52 8.76 -3.97
C GLN A 64 8.55 7.48 -4.81
N GLN A 65 9.32 7.42 -5.90
CA GLN A 65 9.23 6.27 -6.83
C GLN A 65 9.60 4.93 -6.18
N GLN A 66 10.61 4.90 -5.30
CA GLN A 66 11.06 3.66 -4.67
C GLN A 66 10.13 3.23 -3.52
N THR A 67 9.61 4.21 -2.77
CA THR A 67 8.65 3.98 -1.68
C THR A 67 7.25 3.59 -2.23
N LEU A 68 6.82 4.21 -3.33
CA LEU A 68 5.56 3.88 -4.02
C LEU A 68 5.63 2.55 -4.75
N ALA A 69 6.80 2.09 -5.22
CA ALA A 69 6.93 0.75 -5.80
C ALA A 69 6.81 -0.35 -4.74
N ALA A 70 7.50 -0.19 -3.60
CA ALA A 70 7.48 -1.17 -2.52
C ALA A 70 6.09 -1.29 -1.85
N ILE A 71 5.37 -0.17 -1.71
CA ILE A 71 4.01 -0.17 -1.16
C ILE A 71 2.97 -0.40 -2.25
N GLY A 72 3.25 -0.02 -3.50
CA GLY A 72 2.42 -0.31 -4.65
C GLY A 72 2.21 -1.81 -4.83
N GLU A 73 3.24 -2.62 -4.58
CA GLU A 73 3.14 -4.09 -4.56
C GLU A 73 2.28 -4.60 -3.40
N ASP A 74 2.44 -4.04 -2.18
CA ASP A 74 1.58 -4.32 -1.02
C ASP A 74 0.12 -3.88 -1.26
N LEU A 75 -0.09 -2.73 -1.91
CA LEU A 75 -1.39 -2.16 -2.30
C LEU A 75 -2.05 -2.98 -3.40
N PHE A 76 -1.28 -3.44 -4.40
CA PHE A 76 -1.77 -4.32 -5.46
C PHE A 76 -2.15 -5.68 -4.90
N ALA A 77 -1.36 -6.23 -3.98
CA ALA A 77 -1.68 -7.48 -3.30
C ALA A 77 -2.96 -7.35 -2.46
N ILE A 78 -3.21 -6.19 -1.85
CA ILE A 78 -4.47 -5.90 -1.12
C ILE A 78 -5.64 -5.65 -2.09
N ALA A 79 -5.43 -4.97 -3.21
CA ALA A 79 -6.44 -4.72 -4.24
C ALA A 79 -6.84 -6.00 -5.00
N GLN A 80 -5.96 -7.01 -5.05
CA GLN A 80 -6.31 -8.34 -5.56
C GLN A 80 -7.29 -9.08 -4.62
N ASP A 81 -7.21 -8.83 -3.31
CA ASP A 81 -8.11 -9.45 -2.32
C ASP A 81 -9.46 -8.70 -2.20
N GLN A 82 -9.55 -7.43 -2.59
CA GLN A 82 -10.76 -6.59 -2.50
C GLN A 82 -10.97 -5.77 -3.79
N PRO A 83 -12.00 -6.06 -4.60
CA PRO A 83 -12.23 -5.32 -5.84
C PRO A 83 -12.62 -3.88 -5.53
N PHE A 84 -11.74 -2.93 -5.84
CA PHE A 84 -12.12 -1.53 -5.93
C PHE A 84 -13.07 -1.35 -7.11
N LEU A 85 -14.33 -1.04 -6.84
CA LEU A 85 -15.38 -0.90 -7.84
C LEU A 85 -15.68 0.58 -8.08
N PHE A 86 -14.94 1.23 -8.97
CA PHE A 86 -15.27 2.61 -9.32
C PHE A 86 -16.67 2.68 -9.97
N PRO A 87 -17.61 3.46 -9.41
CA PRO A 87 -18.92 3.62 -10.03
C PRO A 87 -18.79 4.11 -11.47
N SER A 88 -19.56 3.54 -12.39
CA SER A 88 -19.50 3.89 -13.82
C SER A 88 -19.77 5.38 -14.10
N THR A 89 -20.56 6.03 -13.24
CA THR A 89 -20.77 7.48 -13.24
C THR A 89 -19.47 8.28 -13.11
N PHE A 90 -18.48 7.75 -12.39
CA PHE A 90 -17.19 8.41 -12.19
C PHE A 90 -16.34 8.41 -13.46
N THR A 91 -16.41 7.33 -14.25
CA THR A 91 -15.69 7.25 -15.54
C THR A 91 -16.11 8.35 -16.50
N PHE A 92 -17.41 8.70 -16.52
CA PHE A 92 -17.91 9.80 -17.35
C PHE A 92 -17.38 11.17 -16.89
N VAL A 93 -17.25 11.37 -15.58
CA VAL A 93 -16.71 12.61 -15.00
C VAL A 93 -15.23 12.77 -15.32
N ILE A 94 -14.42 11.73 -15.11
CA ILE A 94 -13.00 11.74 -15.49
C ILE A 94 -12.85 12.03 -16.98
N ARG A 95 -13.59 11.32 -17.83
CA ARG A 95 -13.54 11.53 -19.28
C ARG A 95 -13.86 12.98 -19.65
N ALA A 96 -14.89 13.58 -19.04
CA ALA A 96 -15.27 14.96 -19.31
C ALA A 96 -14.15 15.95 -18.94
N PHE A 97 -13.57 15.80 -17.74
CA PHE A 97 -12.44 16.65 -17.32
C PHE A 97 -11.20 16.44 -18.18
N SER A 98 -10.85 15.20 -18.53
CA SER A 98 -9.72 14.90 -19.42
C SER A 98 -9.92 15.48 -20.82
N THR A 99 -11.15 15.45 -21.36
CA THR A 99 -11.42 16.11 -22.65
C THR A 99 -11.34 17.62 -22.54
N LEU A 100 -11.80 18.22 -21.45
CA LEU A 100 -11.76 19.67 -21.24
C LEU A 100 -10.31 20.15 -21.05
N GLU A 101 -9.51 19.41 -20.28
CA GLU A 101 -8.09 19.65 -20.10
C GLU A 101 -7.32 19.47 -21.42
N GLY A 102 -7.63 18.43 -22.20
CA GLY A 102 -7.04 18.22 -23.52
C GLY A 102 -7.32 19.35 -24.50
N ILE A 103 -8.56 19.86 -24.53
CA ILE A 103 -8.92 21.03 -25.37
C ILE A 103 -8.21 22.29 -24.87
N GLY A 104 -8.17 22.51 -23.55
CA GLY A 104 -7.47 23.64 -22.94
C GLY A 104 -5.98 23.62 -23.25
N TYR A 105 -5.35 22.45 -23.18
CA TYR A 105 -3.93 22.26 -23.49
C TYR A 105 -3.59 22.51 -24.96
N ILE A 106 -4.51 22.18 -25.89
CA ILE A 106 -4.33 22.49 -27.32
C ILE A 106 -4.35 24.00 -27.58
N LEU A 107 -5.13 24.76 -26.82
CA LEU A 107 -5.25 26.22 -26.97
C LEU A 107 -4.15 26.98 -26.23
N ASP A 108 -3.75 26.51 -25.05
CA ASP A 108 -2.70 27.08 -24.22
C ASP A 108 -1.89 25.95 -23.56
N PRO A 109 -0.60 25.77 -23.93
CA PRO A 109 0.25 24.72 -23.38
C PRO A 109 0.51 24.82 -21.87
N ASP A 110 0.32 26.00 -21.27
CA ASP A 110 0.46 26.22 -19.82
C ASP A 110 -0.87 26.04 -19.06
N PHE A 111 -1.96 25.72 -19.79
CA PHE A 111 -3.27 25.47 -19.22
C PHE A 111 -3.24 24.27 -18.27
N SER A 112 -3.70 24.49 -17.04
CA SER A 112 -3.89 23.43 -16.05
C SER A 112 -5.27 23.58 -15.44
N PHE A 113 -6.13 22.58 -15.68
CA PHE A 113 -7.48 22.57 -15.11
C PHE A 113 -7.44 22.65 -13.58
N VAL A 114 -6.48 21.96 -12.95
CA VAL A 114 -6.29 21.95 -11.49
C VAL A 114 -6.08 23.35 -10.93
N LYS A 115 -5.25 24.18 -11.59
CA LYS A 115 -4.96 25.55 -11.12
C LYS A 115 -6.20 26.45 -11.18
N ILE A 116 -7.02 26.29 -12.22
CA ILE A 116 -8.24 27.09 -12.42
C ILE A 116 -9.36 26.63 -11.47
N ALA A 117 -9.44 25.32 -11.20
CA ALA A 117 -10.42 24.74 -10.29
C ALA A 117 -10.09 24.97 -8.81
N ALA A 118 -8.83 25.25 -8.47
CA ALA A 118 -8.37 25.45 -7.09
C ALA A 118 -9.17 26.47 -6.25
N PRO A 119 -9.47 27.70 -6.73
CA PRO A 119 -10.27 28.66 -5.95
C PRO A 119 -11.68 28.14 -5.68
N TYR A 120 -12.32 27.49 -6.66
CA TYR A 120 -13.65 26.91 -6.46
C TYR A 120 -13.64 25.74 -5.46
N ALA A 121 -12.56 24.96 -5.45
CA ALA A 121 -12.37 23.92 -4.45
C ALA A 121 -12.23 24.52 -3.04
N GLN A 122 -11.52 25.63 -2.89
CA GLN A 122 -11.39 26.34 -1.60
C GLN A 122 -12.73 26.92 -1.13
N GLU A 123 -13.51 27.54 -2.01
CA GLU A 123 -14.85 28.04 -1.66
C GLU A 123 -15.78 26.92 -1.16
N LEU A 124 -15.70 25.73 -1.76
CA LEU A 124 -16.43 24.55 -1.29
C LEU A 124 -15.97 24.09 0.09
N LEU A 125 -14.66 24.16 0.37
CA LEU A 125 -14.07 23.87 1.69
C LEU A 125 -14.60 24.82 2.77
N ASP A 126 -14.55 26.12 2.49
CA ASP A 126 -14.95 27.17 3.42
C ASP A 126 -16.47 27.15 3.68
N GLY A 127 -17.28 26.94 2.64
CA GLY A 127 -18.74 26.85 2.75
C GLY A 127 -19.21 25.73 3.68
N ARG A 128 -18.53 24.57 3.65
CA ARG A 128 -18.86 23.45 4.56
C ARG A 128 -18.35 23.67 5.98
N GLN A 129 -17.16 24.23 6.18
CA GLN A 129 -16.68 24.57 7.52
C GLN A 129 -17.63 25.55 8.23
N LYS A 130 -18.15 26.54 7.50
CA LYS A 130 -19.11 27.51 8.04
C LYS A 130 -20.45 26.86 8.43
N SER A 131 -20.94 25.89 7.66
CA SER A 131 -22.14 25.11 7.98
C SER A 131 -21.92 24.20 9.20
N ARG A 132 -20.74 23.57 9.31
CA ARG A 132 -20.40 22.66 10.42
C ARG A 132 -20.38 23.35 11.78
N ASN A 133 -19.83 24.56 11.85
CA ASN A 133 -19.70 25.31 13.10
C ASN A 133 -21.04 25.78 13.68
N GLY A 134 -22.07 26.00 12.86
CA GLY A 134 -23.35 26.56 13.31
C GLY A 134 -24.42 25.54 13.68
N THR A 135 -24.56 24.45 12.91
CA THR A 135 -25.67 23.49 13.08
C THR A 135 -25.24 22.19 13.75
N GLN A 136 -24.04 21.66 13.47
CA GLN A 136 -23.58 20.42 14.10
C GLN A 136 -23.18 20.60 15.56
N LEU A 137 -22.65 21.76 15.97
CA LEU A 137 -22.37 22.03 17.39
C LEU A 137 -23.66 22.00 18.23
N VAL A 138 -24.76 22.56 17.72
CA VAL A 138 -26.05 22.57 18.40
C VAL A 138 -26.69 21.18 18.40
N GLU A 139 -26.59 20.45 17.29
CA GLU A 139 -27.09 19.08 17.17
C GLU A 139 -26.28 18.10 18.05
N GLU A 140 -24.95 18.22 18.11
CA GLU A 140 -24.06 17.43 18.97
C GLU A 140 -24.27 17.76 20.43
N ILE A 141 -24.34 19.04 20.82
CA ILE A 141 -24.66 19.42 22.21
C ILE A 141 -26.05 18.90 22.60
N ARG A 142 -27.04 18.95 21.71
CA ARG A 142 -28.39 18.42 21.96
C ARG A 142 -28.41 16.90 22.05
N LYS A 143 -27.66 16.19 21.20
CA LYS A 143 -27.47 14.73 21.28
C LYS A 143 -26.77 14.34 22.57
N GLN A 144 -25.70 15.04 22.91
CA GLN A 144 -24.90 14.77 24.11
C GLN A 144 -25.65 15.12 25.40
N ALA A 145 -26.54 16.12 25.38
CA ALA A 145 -27.44 16.43 26.49
C ALA A 145 -28.60 15.43 26.62
N ASN A 146 -29.11 14.87 25.52
CA ASN A 146 -30.09 13.78 25.55
C ASN A 146 -29.47 12.44 25.96
N ASP A 147 -28.25 12.16 25.51
CA ASP A 147 -27.51 10.95 25.85
C ASP A 147 -26.99 11.00 27.30
N ALA A 148 -26.65 12.17 27.82
CA ALA A 148 -26.29 12.35 29.24
C ALA A 148 -27.49 12.13 30.19
N ARG A 149 -28.73 12.30 29.72
CA ARG A 149 -29.94 12.03 30.53
C ARG A 149 -30.30 10.55 30.60
N SER A 150 -29.87 9.73 29.64
CA SER A 150 -30.02 8.26 29.69
C SER A 150 -28.77 7.54 30.23
N SER A 151 -27.64 8.23 30.34
CA SER A 151 -26.34 7.68 30.77
C SER A 151 -26.17 7.45 32.29
N THR A 152 -27.25 7.46 33.07
CA THR A 152 -27.17 6.99 34.47
C THR A 152 -27.14 5.46 34.55
N ILE A 153 -27.44 4.71 33.48
CA ILE A 153 -27.31 3.24 33.51
C ILE A 153 -26.75 2.70 32.20
N SER A 154 -25.62 1.98 32.32
CA SER A 154 -24.90 1.17 31.33
C SER A 154 -23.87 1.86 30.42
N MET A 155 -22.64 1.88 30.94
CA MET A 155 -21.32 1.83 30.28
C MET A 155 -21.30 1.29 28.82
N PRO A 156 -21.32 2.12 27.74
CA PRO A 156 -21.63 1.60 26.40
C PRO A 156 -20.70 2.07 25.27
N TYR A 157 -19.39 1.87 25.39
CA TYR A 157 -18.53 1.93 24.18
C TYR A 157 -17.50 0.80 24.11
N ARG A 158 -17.05 0.32 25.27
CA ARG A 158 -16.11 -0.81 25.34
C ARG A 158 -16.80 -2.16 25.14
N ILE A 159 -18.05 -2.30 25.59
CA ILE A 159 -18.77 -3.58 25.55
C ILE A 159 -19.23 -3.92 24.13
N GLN A 160 -19.74 -2.95 23.37
CA GLN A 160 -20.14 -3.16 21.96
C GLN A 160 -18.96 -3.64 21.10
N ARG A 161 -17.77 -3.05 21.29
CA ARG A 161 -16.56 -3.49 20.58
C ARG A 161 -16.17 -4.93 20.92
N ILE A 162 -16.37 -5.34 22.18
CA ILE A 162 -16.10 -6.72 22.61
C ILE A 162 -17.12 -7.67 21.98
N GLU A 163 -18.39 -7.29 21.90
CA GLU A 163 -19.45 -8.11 21.28
C GLU A 163 -19.21 -8.31 19.78
N ASP A 164 -18.83 -7.26 19.05
CA ASP A 164 -18.48 -7.37 17.63
C ASP A 164 -17.24 -8.26 17.41
N PHE A 165 -16.25 -8.16 18.29
CA PHE A 165 -15.04 -8.99 18.25
C PHE A 165 -15.35 -10.47 18.54
N VAL A 166 -16.23 -10.73 19.50
CA VAL A 166 -16.69 -12.09 19.85
C VAL A 166 -17.51 -12.68 18.70
N LYS A 167 -18.42 -11.92 18.09
CA LYS A 167 -19.18 -12.35 16.91
C LYS A 167 -18.27 -12.71 15.73
N GLN A 168 -17.23 -11.91 15.48
CA GLN A 168 -16.24 -12.21 14.44
C GLN A 168 -15.40 -13.45 14.75
N LEU A 169 -15.10 -13.71 16.04
CA LEU A 169 -14.41 -14.91 16.49
C LEU A 169 -15.28 -16.17 16.31
N GLU A 170 -16.55 -16.08 16.70
CA GLU A 170 -17.52 -17.17 16.65
C GLU A 170 -17.91 -17.52 15.21
N ALA A 171 -17.96 -16.52 14.32
CA ALA A 171 -18.14 -16.71 12.88
C ALA A 171 -16.90 -17.32 12.17
N GLY A 172 -15.78 -17.50 12.88
CA GLY A 172 -14.54 -18.05 12.32
C GLY A 172 -13.85 -17.15 11.29
N ASP A 173 -14.29 -15.90 11.16
CA ASP A 173 -13.82 -14.96 10.12
C ASP A 173 -12.55 -14.21 10.55
N LEU A 174 -12.08 -14.46 11.78
CA LEU A 174 -10.82 -13.92 12.29
C LEU A 174 -9.63 -14.63 11.63
N LYS A 175 -9.31 -14.23 10.40
CA LYS A 175 -8.07 -14.63 9.72
C LYS A 175 -6.90 -13.91 10.37
N LEU A 176 -6.23 -14.57 11.32
CA LEU A 176 -4.97 -14.10 11.90
C LEU A 176 -3.88 -14.14 10.81
N ARG A 177 -3.81 -13.08 9.99
CA ARG A 177 -2.77 -12.93 8.96
C ARG A 177 -1.49 -12.49 9.68
N VAL A 178 -0.78 -13.45 10.27
CA VAL A 178 0.58 -13.22 10.77
C VAL A 178 1.41 -12.83 9.56
N ARG A 179 1.70 -11.54 9.40
CA ARG A 179 2.57 -11.05 8.34
C ARG A 179 3.97 -11.51 8.70
N VAL A 180 4.37 -12.65 8.13
CA VAL A 180 5.63 -13.33 8.45
C VAL A 180 6.79 -12.62 7.74
N LEU A 181 6.96 -11.31 7.99
CA LEU A 181 8.14 -10.55 7.54
C LEU A 181 9.43 -11.26 8.00
N GLU A 182 9.41 -11.92 9.16
CA GLU A 182 10.52 -12.72 9.64
C GLU A 182 10.75 -14.00 8.83
N SER A 183 9.69 -14.69 8.38
CA SER A 183 9.84 -15.92 7.56
C SER A 183 10.24 -15.61 6.12
N GLU A 184 9.74 -14.54 5.51
CA GLU A 184 10.25 -14.10 4.21
C GLU A 184 11.72 -13.67 4.26
N ARG A 185 12.14 -13.04 5.37
CA ARG A 185 13.54 -12.68 5.61
C ARG A 185 14.40 -13.93 5.85
N ALA A 186 13.92 -14.87 6.66
CA ALA A 186 14.58 -16.15 6.90
C ALA A 186 14.69 -16.98 5.62
N ALA A 187 13.64 -17.05 4.81
CA ALA A 187 13.62 -17.74 3.53
C ALA A 187 14.61 -17.12 2.54
N ARG A 188 14.69 -15.77 2.44
CA ARG A 188 15.70 -15.10 1.61
C ARG A 188 17.14 -15.40 2.07
N LYS A 189 17.41 -15.37 3.39
CA LYS A 189 18.71 -15.75 3.94
C LYS A 189 19.03 -17.23 3.61
N ALA A 190 18.05 -18.12 3.75
CA ALA A 190 18.18 -19.54 3.44
C ALA A 190 18.49 -19.79 1.96
N THR A 191 17.81 -19.12 1.03
CA THR A 191 18.07 -19.26 -0.42
C THR A 191 19.49 -18.81 -0.79
N ILE A 192 19.98 -17.70 -0.23
CA ILE A 192 21.33 -17.21 -0.51
C ILE A 192 22.39 -18.18 0.07
N LEU A 193 22.18 -18.68 1.28
CA LEU A 193 23.04 -19.70 1.89
C LEU A 193 23.07 -20.98 1.05
N GLN A 194 21.91 -21.44 0.57
CA GLN A 194 21.80 -22.63 -0.28
C GLN A 194 22.58 -22.47 -1.61
N MET A 195 22.48 -21.29 -2.25
CA MET A 195 23.28 -20.98 -3.45
C MET A 195 24.78 -20.98 -3.15
N ALA A 196 25.21 -20.44 -2.00
CA ALA A 196 26.62 -20.45 -1.60
C ALA A 196 27.15 -21.88 -1.33
N THR A 197 26.34 -22.74 -0.71
CA THR A 197 26.66 -24.16 -0.54
C THR A 197 26.81 -24.85 -1.90
N MET A 198 25.90 -24.58 -2.84
CA MET A 198 25.95 -25.17 -4.18
C MET A 198 27.21 -24.76 -4.95
N TYR A 199 27.62 -23.49 -4.87
CA TYR A 199 28.87 -23.03 -5.49
C TYR A 199 30.12 -23.65 -4.84
N THR A 200 30.11 -23.83 -3.52
CA THR A 200 31.21 -24.51 -2.80
C THR A 200 31.34 -25.97 -3.25
N VAL A 201 30.23 -26.69 -3.34
CA VAL A 201 30.21 -28.09 -3.78
C VAL A 201 30.66 -28.20 -5.23
N LEU A 202 30.08 -27.41 -6.15
CA LEU A 202 30.46 -27.43 -7.56
C LEU A 202 31.93 -27.05 -7.77
N GLY A 203 32.39 -25.98 -7.12
CA GLY A 203 33.79 -25.56 -7.18
C GLY A 203 34.74 -26.64 -6.66
N GLY A 204 34.44 -27.26 -5.51
CA GLY A 204 35.23 -28.36 -4.94
C GLY A 204 35.28 -29.60 -5.84
N THR A 205 34.14 -29.98 -6.45
CA THR A 205 34.10 -31.10 -7.40
C THR A 205 34.91 -30.82 -8.66
N LEU A 206 34.88 -29.59 -9.20
CA LEU A 206 35.67 -29.22 -10.37
C LEU A 206 37.17 -29.20 -10.11
N VAL A 207 37.59 -28.76 -8.91
CA VAL A 207 39.01 -28.88 -8.49
C VAL A 207 39.43 -30.34 -8.42
N ASN A 208 38.58 -31.21 -7.86
CA ASN A 208 38.87 -32.63 -7.73
C ASN A 208 38.97 -33.32 -9.12
N LEU A 209 38.07 -32.99 -10.05
CA LEU A 209 38.16 -33.41 -11.45
C LEU A 209 39.46 -32.91 -12.09
N GLY A 210 39.81 -31.63 -11.91
CA GLY A 210 41.03 -31.04 -12.46
C GLY A 210 42.30 -31.77 -12.02
N VAL A 211 42.39 -32.11 -10.73
CA VAL A 211 43.54 -32.87 -10.18
C VAL A 211 43.56 -34.30 -10.72
N THR A 212 42.42 -34.98 -10.80
CA THR A 212 42.33 -36.37 -11.27
C THR A 212 42.68 -36.50 -12.76
N PHE A 213 42.17 -35.60 -13.60
CA PHE A 213 42.46 -35.61 -15.03
C PHE A 213 43.87 -35.12 -15.38
N SER A 214 44.46 -34.28 -14.53
CA SER A 214 45.89 -33.93 -14.63
C SER A 214 46.79 -35.16 -14.42
N ASN A 215 46.46 -36.00 -13.43
CA ASN A 215 47.18 -37.25 -13.16
C ASN A 215 46.99 -38.31 -14.28
N GLN A 216 45.89 -38.27 -15.03
CA GLN A 216 45.61 -39.19 -16.15
C GLN A 216 46.15 -38.70 -17.51
N GLY A 217 46.87 -37.58 -17.55
CA GLY A 217 47.54 -37.09 -18.77
C GLY A 217 46.67 -36.31 -19.76
N SER A 218 45.39 -36.06 -19.45
CA SER A 218 44.51 -35.22 -20.27
C SER A 218 44.55 -33.75 -19.81
N GLN A 219 45.60 -33.03 -20.21
CA GLN A 219 45.83 -31.64 -19.77
C GLN A 219 44.75 -30.65 -20.23
N VAL A 220 44.08 -30.92 -21.36
CA VAL A 220 43.02 -30.03 -21.88
C VAL A 220 41.80 -30.02 -20.96
N ILE A 221 41.38 -31.20 -20.48
CA ILE A 221 40.22 -31.35 -19.59
C ILE A 221 40.56 -30.83 -18.19
N ALA A 222 41.80 -31.04 -17.73
CA ALA A 222 42.28 -30.50 -16.46
C ALA A 222 42.24 -28.97 -16.45
N ASN A 223 42.81 -28.32 -17.47
CA ASN A 223 42.83 -26.85 -17.57
C ASN A 223 41.41 -26.26 -17.66
N GLY A 224 40.51 -26.88 -18.41
CA GLY A 224 39.10 -26.47 -18.46
C GLY A 224 38.40 -26.56 -17.09
N SER A 225 38.70 -27.61 -16.33
CA SER A 225 38.12 -27.82 -14.99
C SER A 225 38.63 -26.79 -13.97
N PHE A 226 39.91 -26.39 -14.03
CA PHE A 226 40.47 -25.35 -13.18
C PHE A 226 39.89 -23.95 -13.49
N ILE A 227 39.67 -23.63 -14.76
CA ILE A 227 39.00 -22.37 -15.15
C ILE A 227 37.56 -22.35 -14.62
N GLY A 228 36.83 -23.47 -14.78
CA GLY A 228 35.49 -23.62 -14.22
C GLY A 228 35.47 -23.42 -12.70
N ALA A 229 36.38 -24.06 -11.98
CA ALA A 229 36.52 -23.90 -10.54
C ALA A 229 36.77 -22.43 -10.13
N GLY A 230 37.61 -21.71 -10.87
CA GLY A 230 37.87 -20.28 -10.63
C GLY A 230 36.62 -19.40 -10.77
N VAL A 231 35.77 -19.66 -11.78
CA VAL A 231 34.50 -18.95 -11.97
C VAL A 231 33.54 -19.19 -10.82
N PHE A 232 33.41 -20.44 -10.36
CA PHE A 232 32.54 -20.78 -9.22
C PHE A 232 33.04 -20.17 -7.90
N LEU A 233 34.36 -20.07 -7.71
CA LEU A 233 34.96 -19.43 -6.54
C LEU A 233 34.71 -17.91 -6.54
N ALA A 234 34.77 -17.26 -7.71
CA ALA A 234 34.40 -15.84 -7.85
C ALA A 234 32.90 -15.60 -7.58
N LEU A 235 32.02 -16.50 -8.03
CA LEU A 235 30.58 -16.43 -7.74
C LEU A 235 30.28 -16.65 -6.25
N LEU A 236 31.00 -17.56 -5.58
CA LEU A 236 30.93 -17.76 -4.14
C LEU A 236 31.29 -16.47 -3.39
N LEU A 237 32.43 -15.86 -3.70
CA LEU A 237 32.86 -14.59 -3.09
C LEU A 237 31.82 -13.48 -3.29
N ARG A 238 31.24 -13.38 -4.49
CA ARG A 238 30.17 -12.42 -4.78
C ARG A 238 28.90 -12.70 -3.97
N SER A 239 28.55 -13.97 -3.76
CA SER A 239 27.40 -14.36 -2.93
C SER A 239 27.60 -13.97 -1.46
N MET A 240 28.80 -14.20 -0.90
CA MET A 240 29.15 -13.81 0.47
C MET A 240 29.17 -12.30 0.67
N GLN A 241 29.61 -11.54 -0.33
CA GLN A 241 29.55 -10.08 -0.29
C GLN A 241 28.10 -9.56 -0.26
N ARG A 242 27.18 -10.21 -0.98
CA ARG A 242 25.74 -9.86 -0.90
C ARG A 242 25.18 -10.13 0.49
N VAL A 243 25.54 -11.25 1.12
CA VAL A 243 25.14 -11.56 2.51
C VAL A 243 25.62 -10.46 3.48
N LYS A 244 26.90 -10.08 3.42
CA LYS A 244 27.46 -9.02 4.29
C LYS A 244 26.80 -7.66 4.09
N LYS A 245 26.38 -7.32 2.86
CA LYS A 245 25.64 -6.06 2.59
C LYS A 245 24.27 -6.06 3.25
N ILE A 246 23.57 -7.20 3.26
CA ILE A 246 22.26 -7.34 3.91
C ILE A 246 22.41 -7.20 5.43
N ASP A 247 23.42 -7.86 6.02
CA ASP A 247 23.71 -7.80 7.47
C ASP A 247 24.08 -6.39 7.96
N LYS A 248 24.80 -5.62 7.12
CA LYS A 248 25.18 -4.23 7.43
C LYS A 248 23.99 -3.28 7.37
N PHE A 249 22.99 -3.58 6.54
CA PHE A 249 21.74 -2.82 6.46
C PHE A 249 20.85 -3.09 7.68
N GLU A 250 20.85 -4.32 8.21
CA GLU A 250 20.12 -4.69 9.44
C GLU A 250 20.65 -4.00 10.70
N LYS A 251 21.95 -3.69 10.81
CA LYS A 251 22.50 -2.97 11.98
C LYS A 251 22.21 -1.46 12.02
N MET A 252 21.65 -0.91 10.94
CA MET A 252 21.45 0.54 10.77
C MET A 252 19.99 0.96 10.97
N ILE A 253 19.09 -0.01 11.16
CA ILE A 253 17.67 0.15 11.49
C ILE A 253 17.49 -0.25 12.96
#